data_AF-A0A6M1THR6-F1
#
_entry.id   AF-A0A6M1THR6-F1
#
_cell.length_a   1.000
_cell.length_b   1.000
_cell.length_c   1.000
_cell.angle_alpha   90.00
_cell.angle_beta   90.00
_cell.angle_gamma   90.00
#
_symmetry.space_group_name_H-M   'P 1'
#
loop_
_entity.id
_entity.type
_entity.pdbx_description
1 polymer ?
#
loop_
_entity_poly.entity_id
_entity_poly.type
_entity_poly.pdbx_seq_one_letter_code
_entity_poly.pdbx_strand_id
1 'polypeptide(L)'
;MKISDITIIKSFIVAISLSMVLIVGCDQGNSPDPLPQEPNERLSYAMAIALGNAEIRESVHSAMDASPYREHKLVFGQFLESSAGVKLQKTLAEELGGENKLNELLDKLPELDFYLPYETHRETWQHANSNLLVVCITDVDTTEAVAYHPDGSTQILSSSQQIKEAEIAAMFTLHPAEKKIHKNSSNSRERSHSVLGSQSSEIIQSNEATYVTKIANYTADGVFGGNCEFYFLARRLDESHATKSSQVSVESALVSALKNSDTPPTKETDLFIYDGPVSGSNKLKVRMYEADGGGTGGDDDYGYFIVDKPGDYDTSKNQTENFPKATVRLDNQ
;
A
#
# COMPACT_ATOMS: atom_id res chain seq x y z
N MET A 1 -37.06 85.34 42.44
CA MET A 1 -38.08 84.58 41.69
C MET A 1 -37.41 84.01 40.45
N LYS A 2 -37.13 82.70 40.49
CA LYS A 2 -36.96 81.71 39.41
C LYS A 2 -36.37 82.09 38.03
N ILE A 3 -35.35 81.27 37.65
CA ILE A 3 -35.07 80.64 36.33
C ILE A 3 -34.38 81.58 35.31
N SER A 4 -33.29 81.25 34.62
CA SER A 4 -32.68 79.96 34.22
C SER A 4 -31.19 80.12 33.88
N ASP A 5 -30.45 79.07 34.22
CA ASP A 5 -29.08 78.76 33.82
C ASP A 5 -28.90 78.63 32.30
N ILE A 6 -27.80 79.19 31.78
CA ILE A 6 -27.29 78.95 30.43
C ILE A 6 -26.16 77.92 30.55
N THR A 7 -26.46 76.68 30.15
CA THR A 7 -25.50 75.58 30.12
C THR A 7 -24.52 75.77 28.96
N ILE A 8 -23.25 75.97 29.30
CA ILE A 8 -22.11 75.96 28.38
C ILE A 8 -21.93 74.53 27.85
N ILE A 9 -22.13 74.35 26.55
CA ILE A 9 -21.84 73.11 25.81
C ILE A 9 -20.33 72.92 25.82
N LYS A 10 -19.83 72.02 26.69
CA LYS A 10 -18.46 71.53 26.64
C LYS A 10 -18.35 70.46 25.56
N SER A 11 -17.48 70.73 24.59
CA SER A 11 -16.96 69.80 23.59
C SER A 11 -16.58 68.46 24.21
N PHE A 12 -17.33 67.41 23.86
CA PHE A 12 -16.92 66.03 24.07
C PHE A 12 -16.51 65.48 22.69
N ILE A 13 -15.24 65.70 22.34
CA ILE A 13 -14.55 64.89 21.34
C ILE A 13 -14.25 63.56 22.06
N VAL A 14 -15.17 62.60 21.97
CA VAL A 14 -14.80 61.20 22.20
C VAL A 14 -14.11 60.74 20.92
N ALA A 15 -12.79 60.68 21.00
CA ALA A 15 -11.99 59.96 20.02
C ALA A 15 -12.51 58.52 19.95
N ILE A 16 -13.12 58.17 18.82
CA ILE A 16 -13.31 56.78 18.43
C ILE A 16 -11.92 56.28 18.08
N SER A 17 -11.21 55.79 19.09
CA SER A 17 -10.04 54.93 18.92
C SER A 17 -10.54 53.71 18.17
N LEU A 18 -10.36 53.71 16.85
CA LEU A 18 -10.48 52.54 16.02
C LEU A 18 -9.37 51.59 16.46
N SER A 19 -9.62 50.84 17.53
CA SER A 19 -8.85 49.68 17.93
C SER A 19 -9.03 48.66 16.82
N MET A 20 -8.16 48.78 15.81
CA MET A 20 -7.85 47.73 14.87
C MET A 20 -7.17 46.63 15.70
N VAL A 21 -7.99 45.86 16.41
CA VAL A 21 -7.62 44.57 16.95
C VAL A 21 -7.32 43.74 15.72
N LEU A 22 -6.03 43.67 15.37
CA LEU A 22 -5.51 42.56 14.59
C LEU A 22 -5.85 41.32 15.41
N ILE A 23 -6.99 40.71 15.08
CA ILE A 23 -7.21 39.30 15.32
C ILE A 23 -6.14 38.63 14.46
N VAL A 24 -4.94 38.51 15.01
CA VAL A 24 -4.04 37.41 14.65
C VAL A 24 -4.80 36.19 15.15
N GLY A 25 -5.73 35.71 14.32
CA GLY A 25 -6.18 34.35 14.42
C GLY A 25 -4.90 33.55 14.30
N CYS A 26 -4.48 32.91 15.39
CA CYS A 26 -3.71 31.70 15.29
C CYS A 26 -4.60 30.71 14.55
N ASP A 27 -4.65 30.84 13.23
CA ASP A 27 -5.10 29.79 12.35
C ASP A 27 -4.02 28.72 12.42
N GLN A 28 -4.10 27.89 13.46
CA GLN A 28 -3.49 26.57 13.48
C GLN A 28 -4.30 25.59 12.61
N GLY A 29 -5.06 26.11 11.63
CA GLY A 29 -5.58 25.33 10.53
C GLY A 29 -4.45 25.04 9.57
N ASN A 30 -3.98 23.79 9.60
CA ASN A 30 -3.12 23.13 8.61
C ASN A 30 -3.23 23.78 7.22
N SER A 31 -2.36 24.75 6.91
CA SER A 31 -2.08 25.02 5.51
C SER A 31 -1.43 23.74 5.01
N PRO A 32 -1.98 23.07 3.98
CA PRO A 32 -1.36 21.86 3.45
C PRO A 32 0.10 22.17 3.14
N ASP A 33 0.99 21.26 3.52
CA ASP A 33 2.41 21.43 3.24
C ASP A 33 2.58 21.77 1.75
N PRO A 34 3.44 22.74 1.42
CA PRO A 34 3.60 23.14 0.04
C PRO A 34 4.02 21.94 -0.80
N LEU A 35 3.38 21.75 -1.95
CA LEU A 35 3.73 20.69 -2.90
C LEU A 35 5.25 20.69 -3.18
N PRO A 36 5.88 19.52 -3.37
CA PRO A 36 7.29 19.44 -3.69
C PRO A 36 7.68 20.33 -4.88
N GLN A 37 8.87 20.91 -4.86
CA GLN A 37 9.30 21.84 -5.91
C GLN A 37 9.72 21.10 -7.18
N GLU A 38 10.44 19.98 -7.02
CA GLU A 38 10.97 19.19 -8.13
C GLU A 38 9.85 18.46 -8.90
N PRO A 39 9.87 18.44 -10.24
CA PRO A 39 8.81 17.83 -11.04
C PRO A 39 8.54 16.36 -10.73
N ASN A 40 9.60 15.56 -10.57
CA ASN A 40 9.50 14.12 -10.28
C ASN A 40 8.93 13.88 -8.87
N GLU A 41 9.38 14.64 -7.88
CA GLU A 41 8.86 14.57 -6.51
C GLU A 41 7.39 14.99 -6.45
N ARG A 42 7.02 16.06 -7.15
CA ARG A 42 5.62 16.53 -7.21
C ARG A 42 4.70 15.49 -7.83
N LEU A 43 5.15 14.82 -8.89
CA LEU A 43 4.38 13.72 -9.49
C LEU A 43 4.28 12.53 -8.53
N SER A 44 5.37 12.17 -7.86
CA SER A 44 5.40 11.07 -6.87
C SER A 44 4.44 11.31 -5.72
N TYR A 45 4.44 12.54 -5.19
CA TYR A 45 3.52 12.97 -4.14
C TYR A 45 2.07 12.82 -4.59
N ALA A 46 1.69 13.42 -5.72
CA ALA A 46 0.31 13.36 -6.22
C ALA A 46 -0.13 11.91 -6.51
N MET A 47 0.78 11.09 -7.04
CA MET A 47 0.56 9.67 -7.24
C MET A 47 0.34 8.92 -5.93
N ALA A 48 1.14 9.18 -4.89
CA ALA A 48 1.00 8.52 -3.59
C ALA A 48 -0.37 8.83 -2.97
N ILE A 49 -0.77 10.11 -2.97
CA ILE A 49 -2.10 10.53 -2.49
C ILE A 49 -3.21 9.84 -3.28
N ALA A 50 -3.11 9.81 -4.62
CA ALA A 50 -4.10 9.17 -5.48
C ALA A 50 -4.20 7.64 -5.20
N LEU A 51 -3.07 6.97 -4.99
CA LEU A 51 -3.02 5.55 -4.65
C LEU A 51 -3.51 5.26 -3.21
N GLY A 52 -3.75 6.26 -2.39
CA GLY A 52 -4.52 6.12 -1.14
C GLY A 52 -5.97 5.64 -1.38
N ASN A 53 -6.51 5.86 -2.59
CA ASN A 53 -7.85 5.43 -2.98
C ASN A 53 -7.85 3.99 -3.53
N ALA A 54 -8.56 3.08 -2.85
CA ALA A 54 -8.62 1.66 -3.22
C ALA A 54 -9.15 1.39 -4.64
N GLU A 55 -10.15 2.15 -5.10
CA GLU A 55 -10.68 1.98 -6.46
C GLU A 55 -9.68 2.43 -7.54
N ILE A 56 -8.84 3.43 -7.24
CA ILE A 56 -7.77 3.84 -8.16
C ILE A 56 -6.70 2.76 -8.23
N ARG A 57 -6.32 2.18 -7.08
CA ARG A 57 -5.39 1.05 -7.03
C ARG A 57 -5.89 -0.13 -7.85
N GLU A 58 -7.16 -0.49 -7.70
CA GLU A 58 -7.75 -1.59 -8.46
C GLU A 58 -7.70 -1.37 -9.98
N SER A 59 -7.97 -0.14 -10.43
CA SER A 59 -7.88 0.23 -11.84
C SER A 59 -6.44 0.15 -12.37
N VAL A 60 -5.47 0.61 -11.58
CA VAL A 60 -4.04 0.50 -11.89
C VAL A 60 -3.60 -0.97 -11.96
N HIS A 61 -4.03 -1.79 -11.00
CA HIS A 61 -3.73 -3.21 -10.94
C HIS A 61 -4.21 -3.92 -12.21
N SER A 62 -5.51 -3.76 -12.50
CA SER A 62 -6.14 -4.33 -13.69
C SER A 62 -5.43 -3.90 -14.98
N ALA A 63 -4.97 -2.65 -15.06
CA ALA A 63 -4.22 -2.16 -16.20
C ALA A 63 -2.82 -2.80 -16.31
N MET A 64 -2.10 -2.96 -15.19
CA MET A 64 -0.79 -3.63 -15.15
C MET A 64 -0.89 -5.09 -15.58
N ASP A 65 -1.92 -5.81 -15.14
CA ASP A 65 -2.18 -7.19 -15.54
C ASP A 65 -2.49 -7.32 -17.04
N ALA A 66 -3.34 -6.40 -17.53
CA ALA A 66 -3.69 -6.29 -18.94
C ALA A 66 -2.54 -5.76 -19.82
N SER A 67 -1.42 -5.32 -19.23
CA SER A 67 -0.29 -4.78 -19.98
C SER A 67 0.20 -5.77 -21.04
N PRO A 68 0.43 -5.33 -22.29
CA PRO A 68 0.95 -6.20 -23.34
C PRO A 68 2.43 -6.54 -23.16
N TYR A 69 3.09 -5.95 -22.15
CA TYR A 69 4.52 -6.08 -21.89
C TYR A 69 4.79 -7.10 -20.79
N ARG A 70 5.89 -7.86 -20.91
CA ARG A 70 6.25 -8.94 -19.97
C ARG A 70 6.50 -8.44 -18.55
N GLU A 71 6.96 -7.21 -18.43
CA GLU A 71 7.34 -6.58 -17.17
C GLU A 71 6.15 -5.93 -16.45
N HIS A 72 4.91 -6.09 -16.97
CA HIS A 72 3.68 -5.50 -16.42
C HIS A 72 3.74 -3.97 -16.27
N LYS A 73 4.62 -3.31 -17.03
CA LYS A 73 4.77 -1.84 -17.03
C LYS A 73 3.62 -1.19 -17.79
N LEU A 74 3.24 0.01 -17.34
CA LEU A 74 2.36 0.92 -18.05
C LEU A 74 3.19 2.08 -18.61
N VAL A 75 3.00 2.43 -19.87
CA VAL A 75 3.50 3.72 -20.38
C VAL A 75 2.59 4.80 -19.81
N PHE A 76 3.11 5.58 -18.86
CA PHE A 76 2.31 6.35 -17.93
C PHE A 76 1.37 7.35 -18.64
N GLY A 77 1.88 8.13 -19.58
CA GLY A 77 1.06 9.08 -20.35
C GLY A 77 -0.07 8.39 -21.12
N GLN A 78 0.23 7.30 -21.83
CA GLN A 78 -0.77 6.52 -22.57
C GLN A 78 -1.82 5.89 -21.64
N PHE A 79 -1.39 5.45 -20.45
CA PHE A 79 -2.30 4.93 -19.45
C PHE A 79 -3.26 6.01 -18.96
N LEU A 80 -2.79 7.22 -18.63
CA LEU A 80 -3.64 8.32 -18.20
C LEU A 80 -4.70 8.70 -19.23
N GLU A 81 -4.39 8.58 -20.52
CA GLU A 81 -5.33 8.83 -21.64
C GLU A 81 -6.32 7.68 -21.87
N SER A 82 -6.06 6.49 -21.32
CA SER A 82 -6.91 5.32 -21.48
C SER A 82 -8.16 5.40 -20.60
N SER A 83 -9.20 4.64 -20.96
CA SER A 83 -10.41 4.52 -20.13
C SER A 83 -10.11 3.98 -18.73
N ALA A 84 -9.06 3.16 -18.57
CA ALA A 84 -8.64 2.61 -17.27
C ALA A 84 -7.86 3.65 -16.43
N GLY A 85 -7.20 4.63 -17.05
CA GLY A 85 -6.43 5.65 -16.35
C GLY A 85 -7.20 6.94 -16.05
N VAL A 86 -8.39 7.14 -16.63
CA VAL A 86 -9.14 8.41 -16.51
C VAL A 86 -9.42 8.81 -15.06
N LYS A 87 -9.65 7.83 -14.18
CA LYS A 87 -9.90 8.10 -12.76
C LYS A 87 -8.63 8.59 -12.07
N LEU A 88 -7.49 7.94 -12.33
CA LEU A 88 -6.20 8.38 -11.82
C LEU A 88 -5.85 9.77 -12.35
N GLN A 89 -6.00 10.00 -13.65
CA GLN A 89 -5.74 11.30 -14.28
C GLN A 89 -6.53 12.43 -13.61
N LYS A 90 -7.83 12.23 -13.37
CA LYS A 90 -8.69 13.21 -12.69
C LYS A 90 -8.20 13.51 -11.27
N THR A 91 -7.85 12.49 -10.51
CA THR A 91 -7.34 12.67 -9.14
C THR A 91 -5.98 13.36 -9.12
N LEU A 92 -5.07 13.04 -10.04
CA LEU A 92 -3.79 13.76 -10.18
C LEU A 92 -4.02 15.22 -10.55
N ALA A 93 -4.94 15.49 -11.49
CA ALA A 93 -5.29 16.84 -11.87
C ALA A 93 -5.87 17.62 -10.68
N GLU A 94 -6.78 17.03 -9.90
CA GLU A 94 -7.34 17.67 -8.70
C GLU A 94 -6.23 18.01 -7.69
N GLU A 95 -5.34 17.08 -7.39
CA GLU A 95 -4.23 17.26 -6.44
C GLU A 95 -3.22 18.33 -6.88
N LEU A 96 -2.96 18.42 -8.18
CA LEU A 96 -2.01 19.39 -8.75
C LEU A 96 -2.62 20.77 -9.05
N GLY A 97 -3.92 20.96 -8.78
CA GLY A 97 -4.61 22.24 -9.01
C GLY A 97 -5.18 22.42 -10.43
N GLY A 98 -5.42 21.34 -11.15
CA GLY A 98 -6.17 21.26 -12.41
C GLY A 98 -5.43 20.51 -13.54
N GLU A 99 -6.17 20.17 -14.61
CA GLU A 99 -5.64 19.43 -15.77
C GLU A 99 -4.47 20.17 -16.45
N ASN A 100 -4.53 21.50 -16.56
CA ASN A 100 -3.44 22.29 -17.12
C ASN A 100 -2.15 22.15 -16.30
N LYS A 101 -2.25 22.04 -14.97
CA LYS A 101 -1.10 21.89 -14.09
C LYS A 101 -0.50 20.49 -14.17
N LEU A 102 -1.34 19.47 -14.32
CA LEU A 102 -0.89 18.11 -14.63
C LEU A 102 -0.16 18.08 -15.97
N ASN A 103 -0.72 18.66 -17.03
CA ASN A 103 -0.07 18.69 -18.36
C ASN A 103 1.26 19.45 -18.33
N GLU A 104 1.30 20.64 -17.72
CA GLU A 104 2.54 21.41 -17.52
C GLU A 104 3.62 20.63 -16.74
N LEU A 105 3.20 19.74 -15.82
CA LEU A 105 4.11 18.89 -15.06
C LEU A 105 4.65 17.75 -15.92
N LEU A 106 3.77 17.07 -16.67
CA LEU A 106 4.14 15.98 -17.56
C LEU A 106 5.06 16.45 -18.69
N ASP A 107 4.86 17.67 -19.22
CA ASP A 107 5.73 18.28 -20.24
C ASP A 107 7.17 18.52 -19.75
N LYS A 108 7.40 18.55 -18.44
CA LYS A 108 8.74 18.71 -17.83
C LYS A 108 9.45 17.38 -17.57
N LEU A 109 8.73 16.28 -17.68
CA LEU A 109 9.24 14.94 -17.41
C LEU A 109 9.50 14.21 -18.72
N PRO A 110 10.46 13.26 -18.76
CA PRO A 110 10.56 12.36 -19.90
C PRO A 110 9.28 11.52 -20.01
N GLU A 111 9.12 10.78 -21.12
CA GLU A 111 8.13 9.70 -21.13
C GLU A 111 8.46 8.73 -19.99
N LEU A 112 7.46 8.36 -19.19
CA LEU A 112 7.63 7.53 -18.01
C LEU A 112 6.97 6.17 -18.19
N ASP A 113 7.63 5.14 -17.66
CA ASP A 113 7.02 3.89 -17.27
C ASP A 113 6.55 3.97 -15.83
N PHE A 114 5.43 3.32 -15.55
CA PHE A 114 4.87 3.14 -14.23
C PHE A 114 4.70 1.64 -13.96
N TYR A 115 5.30 1.15 -12.87
CA TYR A 115 5.28 -0.28 -12.57
C TYR A 115 5.49 -0.59 -11.09
N LEU A 116 5.21 -1.84 -10.75
CA LEU A 116 5.46 -2.44 -9.45
C LEU A 116 6.42 -3.63 -9.66
N PRO A 117 7.70 -3.54 -9.22
CA PRO A 117 8.73 -4.48 -9.64
C PRO A 117 8.45 -5.94 -9.26
N TYR A 118 7.92 -6.16 -8.06
CA TYR A 118 7.75 -7.49 -7.48
C TYR A 118 6.34 -8.04 -7.74
N GLU A 119 6.29 -9.29 -8.20
CA GLU A 119 5.06 -10.02 -8.49
C GLU A 119 4.19 -10.18 -7.24
N THR A 120 4.81 -10.59 -6.14
CA THR A 120 4.18 -10.72 -4.83
C THR A 120 3.50 -9.42 -4.37
N HIS A 121 4.03 -8.25 -4.78
CA HIS A 121 3.41 -6.96 -4.47
C HIS A 121 2.23 -6.66 -5.38
N ARG A 122 2.30 -7.04 -6.67
CA ARG A 122 1.15 -6.91 -7.58
C ARG A 122 -0.04 -7.71 -7.07
N GLU A 123 0.20 -8.85 -6.44
CA GLU A 123 -0.87 -9.69 -5.89
C GLU A 123 -1.43 -9.19 -4.55
N THR A 124 -0.61 -8.52 -3.72
CA THR A 124 -0.97 -8.21 -2.32
C THR A 124 -1.33 -6.75 -2.04
N TRP A 125 -0.95 -5.83 -2.92
CA TRP A 125 -0.96 -4.39 -2.61
C TRP A 125 -2.36 -3.76 -2.44
N GLN A 126 -3.44 -4.43 -2.84
CA GLN A 126 -4.81 -3.96 -2.56
C GLN A 126 -5.02 -3.66 -1.07
N HIS A 127 -4.28 -4.36 -0.20
CA HIS A 127 -4.30 -4.25 1.27
C HIS A 127 -3.11 -3.48 1.87
N ALA A 128 -2.19 -2.96 1.07
CA ALA A 128 -0.95 -2.31 1.53
C ALA A 128 -1.14 -0.85 1.99
N ASN A 129 -2.29 -0.48 2.58
CA ASN A 129 -2.59 0.91 2.93
C ASN A 129 -1.50 1.59 3.79
N SER A 130 -0.84 0.84 4.69
CA SER A 130 0.29 1.32 5.51
C SER A 130 1.68 1.11 4.88
N ASN A 131 1.78 0.27 3.84
CA ASN A 131 3.03 -0.18 3.22
C ASN A 131 3.05 0.08 1.71
N LEU A 132 2.50 1.22 1.29
CA LEU A 132 2.54 1.69 -0.10
C LEU A 132 3.47 2.91 -0.18
N LEU A 133 4.34 2.89 -1.18
CA LEU A 133 5.29 3.96 -1.46
C LEU A 133 5.25 4.29 -2.95
N VAL A 134 5.44 5.57 -3.29
CA VAL A 134 5.66 5.99 -4.68
C VAL A 134 6.97 6.74 -4.79
N VAL A 135 7.76 6.40 -5.81
CA VAL A 135 8.99 7.08 -6.17
C VAL A 135 9.00 7.40 -7.68
N CYS A 136 9.56 8.55 -8.05
CA CYS A 136 9.80 8.92 -9.46
C CYS A 136 11.28 9.26 -9.64
N ILE A 137 11.96 8.43 -10.42
CA ILE A 137 13.40 8.50 -10.65
C ILE A 137 13.60 8.83 -12.12
N THR A 138 13.98 10.07 -12.44
CA THR A 138 14.20 10.50 -13.83
C THR A 138 15.65 10.38 -14.29
N ASP A 139 16.59 10.30 -13.35
CA ASP A 139 18.02 10.12 -13.61
C ASP A 139 18.47 8.74 -13.11
N VAL A 140 19.04 7.94 -14.01
CA VAL A 140 19.51 6.58 -13.72
C VAL A 140 20.70 6.54 -12.76
N ASP A 141 21.42 7.66 -12.63
CA ASP A 141 22.57 7.79 -11.72
C ASP A 141 22.14 8.27 -10.31
N THR A 142 20.83 8.42 -10.07
CA THR A 142 20.28 8.83 -8.78
C THR A 142 20.62 7.83 -7.68
N THR A 143 21.37 8.27 -6.67
CA THR A 143 21.75 7.42 -5.52
C THR A 143 20.73 7.45 -4.37
N GLU A 144 19.89 8.47 -4.31
CA GLU A 144 18.85 8.68 -3.29
C GLU A 144 17.59 9.23 -3.93
N ALA A 145 16.43 8.72 -3.53
CA ALA A 145 15.14 9.22 -4.02
C ALA A 145 14.17 9.41 -2.85
N VAL A 146 13.34 10.44 -2.95
CA VAL A 146 12.26 10.68 -2.00
C VAL A 146 11.08 9.77 -2.37
N ALA A 147 10.69 8.91 -1.44
CA ALA A 147 9.51 8.09 -1.54
C ALA A 147 8.36 8.71 -0.73
N TYR A 148 7.16 8.69 -1.29
CA TYR A 148 5.97 9.30 -0.71
C TYR A 148 4.96 8.23 -0.32
N HIS A 149 4.39 8.38 0.87
CA HIS A 149 3.27 7.58 1.37
C HIS A 149 1.92 8.22 1.00
N PRO A 150 0.83 7.44 0.98
CA PRO A 150 -0.52 7.97 0.72
C PRO A 150 -1.03 9.02 1.71
N ASP A 151 -0.45 9.11 2.91
CA ASP A 151 -0.78 10.14 3.90
C ASP A 151 0.01 11.44 3.68
N GLY A 152 0.86 11.49 2.64
CA GLY A 152 1.71 12.63 2.30
C GLY A 152 3.06 12.65 3.03
N SER A 153 3.30 11.72 3.97
CA SER A 153 4.60 11.59 4.61
C SER A 153 5.67 11.07 3.63
N THR A 154 6.94 11.30 3.96
CA THR A 154 8.07 11.02 3.07
C THR A 154 9.20 10.31 3.77
N GLN A 155 9.92 9.50 3.01
CA GLN A 155 11.21 8.96 3.43
C GLN A 155 12.23 9.05 2.29
N ILE A 156 13.50 9.31 2.62
CA ILE A 156 14.60 9.30 1.65
C ILE A 156 15.18 7.90 1.63
N LEU A 157 15.22 7.29 0.45
CA LEU A 157 15.73 5.94 0.24
C LEU A 157 16.96 5.97 -0.66
N SER A 158 18.10 5.48 -0.16
CA SER A 158 19.23 5.13 -1.02
C SER A 158 18.84 4.01 -2.00
N SER A 159 19.56 3.83 -3.10
CA SER A 159 19.29 2.74 -4.05
C SER A 159 19.27 1.36 -3.37
N SER A 160 20.14 1.15 -2.37
CA SER A 160 20.17 -0.11 -1.60
C SER A 160 18.96 -0.28 -0.68
N GLN A 161 18.43 0.81 -0.14
CA GLN A 161 17.20 0.79 0.66
C GLN A 161 15.98 0.64 -0.22
N GLN A 162 15.93 1.26 -1.41
CA GLN A 162 14.83 1.07 -2.36
C GLN A 162 14.66 -0.41 -2.72
N ILE A 163 15.74 -1.15 -2.93
CA ILE A 163 15.68 -2.60 -3.20
C ILE A 163 15.05 -3.33 -2.00
N LYS A 164 15.51 -3.03 -0.77
CA LYS A 164 15.00 -3.67 0.45
C LYS A 164 13.55 -3.31 0.75
N GLU A 165 13.20 -2.02 0.67
CA GLU A 165 11.84 -1.54 0.87
C GLU A 165 10.90 -2.14 -0.17
N ALA A 166 11.33 -2.21 -1.42
CA ALA A 166 10.57 -2.88 -2.47
C ALA A 166 10.49 -4.40 -2.30
N GLU A 167 11.14 -5.04 -1.32
CA GLU A 167 10.85 -6.43 -0.97
C GLU A 167 9.69 -6.53 0.05
N ILE A 168 9.47 -5.49 0.87
CA ILE A 168 8.56 -5.53 2.02
C ILE A 168 7.34 -4.63 1.90
N ALA A 169 7.38 -3.62 1.04
CA ALA A 169 6.35 -2.61 0.80
C ALA A 169 6.06 -2.49 -0.69
N ALA A 170 4.78 -2.27 -1.05
CA ALA A 170 4.35 -2.06 -2.43
C ALA A 170 4.90 -0.72 -2.95
N MET A 171 6.12 -0.77 -3.50
CA MET A 171 6.84 0.40 -3.99
C MET A 171 6.60 0.62 -5.48
N PHE A 172 5.66 1.52 -5.78
CA PHE A 172 5.39 1.99 -7.13
C PHE A 172 6.52 2.87 -7.63
N THR A 173 7.02 2.55 -8.81
CA THR A 173 8.13 3.28 -9.41
C THR A 173 7.70 3.89 -10.73
N LEU A 174 7.90 5.20 -10.85
CA LEU A 174 7.96 5.91 -12.12
C LEU A 174 9.42 6.09 -12.55
N HIS A 175 9.74 5.73 -13.80
CA HIS A 175 11.08 5.90 -14.35
C HIS A 175 11.03 6.16 -15.85
N PRO A 176 12.09 6.72 -16.48
CA PRO A 176 12.13 6.93 -17.92
C PRO A 176 11.74 5.68 -18.70
N ALA A 177 10.89 5.87 -19.71
CA ALA A 177 10.33 4.79 -20.49
C ALA A 177 11.44 3.98 -21.19
N GLU A 178 11.44 2.67 -20.93
CA GLU A 178 12.41 1.75 -21.51
C GLU A 178 11.88 1.07 -22.78
N LYS A 179 12.77 0.40 -23.51
CA LYS A 179 12.37 -0.47 -24.60
C LYS A 179 11.60 -1.68 -24.05
N LYS A 180 10.41 -1.92 -24.57
CA LYS A 180 9.50 -2.97 -24.08
C LYS A 180 9.65 -4.31 -24.79
N ILE A 181 9.32 -5.39 -24.08
CA ILE A 181 9.22 -6.74 -24.63
C ILE A 181 7.76 -7.19 -24.58
N HIS A 182 7.14 -7.38 -25.75
CA HIS A 182 5.76 -7.86 -25.83
C HIS A 182 5.65 -9.31 -25.35
N LYS A 183 4.60 -9.63 -24.58
CA LYS A 183 4.29 -11.00 -24.10
C LYS A 183 4.25 -12.04 -25.24
N ASN A 184 3.77 -11.65 -26.43
CA ASN A 184 3.64 -12.55 -27.60
C ASN A 184 4.93 -12.72 -28.43
N SER A 185 5.98 -11.94 -28.16
CA SER A 185 7.20 -11.97 -28.99
C SER A 185 8.02 -13.27 -28.84
N SER A 186 7.85 -14.00 -27.74
CA SER A 186 8.52 -15.29 -27.44
C SER A 186 8.13 -16.42 -28.40
N ASN A 187 6.89 -16.42 -28.91
CA ASN A 187 6.38 -17.48 -29.80
C ASN A 187 6.80 -17.33 -31.27
N SER A 188 7.49 -16.23 -31.61
CA SER A 188 7.86 -15.92 -33.00
C SER A 188 9.29 -16.32 -33.39
N ARG A 189 10.13 -16.76 -32.43
CA ARG A 189 11.52 -17.21 -32.70
C ARG A 189 11.73 -18.72 -32.66
N GLU A 190 10.78 -19.50 -32.15
CA GLU A 190 10.79 -20.97 -32.19
C GLU A 190 9.56 -21.47 -32.94
N ARG A 191 9.62 -21.57 -34.28
CA ARG A 191 8.82 -22.50 -35.10
C ARG A 191 9.27 -22.47 -36.57
N SER A 192 10.49 -22.97 -36.78
CA SER A 192 10.87 -23.66 -38.01
C SER A 192 11.11 -25.15 -37.73
N HIS A 193 10.29 -25.74 -36.87
CA HIS A 193 10.08 -27.18 -36.83
C HIS A 193 8.61 -27.45 -36.58
N SER A 194 7.96 -27.97 -37.62
CA SER A 194 6.60 -28.48 -37.59
C SER A 194 6.52 -29.66 -36.64
N VAL A 195 5.78 -29.51 -35.53
CA VAL A 195 5.20 -30.65 -34.83
C VAL A 195 3.68 -30.47 -34.88
N LEU A 196 3.07 -31.39 -35.60
CA LEU A 196 1.64 -31.61 -35.66
C LEU A 196 1.08 -31.86 -34.25
N GLY A 197 -0.03 -31.18 -33.96
CA GLY A 197 -1.11 -31.73 -33.15
C GLY A 197 -0.88 -31.81 -31.63
N SER A 198 -1.31 -30.78 -30.92
CA SER A 198 -2.19 -30.97 -29.77
C SER A 198 -2.96 -29.69 -29.50
N GLN A 199 -4.26 -29.72 -29.79
CA GLN A 199 -5.21 -28.75 -29.26
C GLN A 199 -5.37 -29.05 -27.77
N SER A 200 -4.79 -28.21 -26.92
CA SER A 200 -5.22 -28.06 -25.54
C SER A 200 -5.17 -26.57 -25.21
N SER A 201 -6.10 -25.84 -25.82
CA SER A 201 -6.48 -24.50 -25.40
C SER A 201 -7.44 -24.66 -24.22
N GLU A 202 -6.89 -24.71 -23.00
CA GLU A 202 -7.61 -24.44 -21.74
C GLU A 202 -6.60 -24.53 -20.59
N ILE A 203 -5.89 -23.43 -20.32
CA ILE A 203 -5.49 -23.11 -18.95
C ILE A 203 -5.92 -21.66 -18.75
N ILE A 204 -7.20 -21.50 -18.47
CA ILE A 204 -7.63 -20.40 -17.62
C ILE A 204 -6.96 -20.72 -16.29
N GLN A 205 -5.88 -20.02 -15.94
CA GLN A 205 -5.36 -20.08 -14.57
C GLN A 205 -6.55 -19.71 -13.69
N SER A 206 -7.02 -20.66 -12.90
CA SER A 206 -8.09 -20.42 -11.93
C SER A 206 -7.66 -19.26 -11.04
N ASN A 207 -8.51 -18.24 -10.89
CA ASN A 207 -8.31 -17.11 -9.98
C ASN A 207 -8.34 -17.53 -8.49
N GLU A 208 -8.07 -18.81 -8.19
CA GLU A 208 -8.10 -19.33 -6.84
C GLU A 208 -6.84 -18.89 -6.10
N ALA A 209 -7.01 -18.05 -5.08
CA ALA A 209 -5.93 -17.61 -4.21
C ALA A 209 -6.15 -18.12 -2.77
N THR A 210 -5.05 -18.27 -2.03
CA THR A 210 -5.09 -18.73 -0.64
C THR A 210 -5.11 -17.53 0.31
N TYR A 211 -6.11 -17.47 1.17
CA TYR A 211 -6.30 -16.40 2.16
C TYR A 211 -6.32 -16.96 3.58
N VAL A 212 -5.82 -16.19 4.54
CA VAL A 212 -6.18 -16.34 5.95
C VAL A 212 -7.52 -15.66 6.16
N THR A 213 -8.51 -16.45 6.57
CA THR A 213 -9.87 -15.96 6.82
C THR A 213 -10.14 -15.69 8.30
N LYS A 214 -9.38 -16.35 9.19
CA LYS A 214 -9.57 -16.25 10.63
C LYS A 214 -8.27 -16.51 11.38
N ILE A 215 -8.07 -15.77 12.47
CA ILE A 215 -6.95 -15.99 13.38
C ILE A 215 -7.46 -16.04 14.84
N ALA A 216 -7.09 -17.08 15.58
CA ALA A 216 -7.62 -17.41 16.90
C ALA A 216 -6.54 -17.87 17.89
N ASN A 217 -6.81 -17.74 19.19
CA ASN A 217 -6.05 -18.31 20.33
C ASN A 217 -4.60 -17.81 20.49
N TYR A 218 -4.28 -17.11 21.58
CA TYR A 218 -2.93 -16.56 21.76
C TYR A 218 -2.52 -16.40 23.24
N THR A 219 -1.22 -16.68 23.52
CA THR A 219 -0.39 -16.67 24.78
C THR A 219 -1.01 -16.93 26.17
N ALA A 220 -0.19 -17.49 27.08
CA ALA A 220 -0.53 -17.75 28.48
C ALA A 220 -0.38 -16.51 29.41
N ASP A 221 0.20 -15.43 28.89
CA ASP A 221 0.64 -14.27 29.69
C ASP A 221 -0.43 -13.15 29.74
N GLY A 222 -1.65 -13.47 29.30
CA GLY A 222 -2.69 -12.51 28.94
C GLY A 222 -2.73 -12.26 27.44
N VAL A 223 -3.71 -11.46 27.01
CA VAL A 223 -3.69 -11.00 25.62
C VAL A 223 -2.44 -10.16 25.41
N PHE A 224 -1.74 -10.41 24.31
CA PHE A 224 -0.52 -9.73 23.89
C PHE A 224 -0.46 -8.28 24.37
N GLY A 225 0.67 -7.91 24.95
CA GLY A 225 0.89 -6.67 25.70
C GLY A 225 0.82 -5.36 24.90
N GLY A 226 -0.06 -5.23 23.90
CA GLY A 226 -0.26 -4.00 23.15
C GLY A 226 -0.94 -4.17 21.78
N ASN A 227 -0.70 -3.18 20.91
CA ASN A 227 -1.13 -3.18 19.51
C ASN A 227 -0.22 -4.09 18.70
N CYS A 228 -0.62 -5.35 18.51
CA CYS A 228 0.14 -6.32 17.74
C CYS A 228 -0.38 -6.41 16.31
N GLU A 229 0.54 -6.48 15.36
CA GLU A 229 0.28 -6.68 13.95
C GLU A 229 0.90 -8.00 13.50
N PHE A 230 0.16 -8.81 12.74
CA PHE A 230 0.71 -10.06 12.20
C PHE A 230 0.92 -9.97 10.70
N TYR A 231 2.03 -10.53 10.22
CA TYR A 231 2.20 -10.82 8.80
C TYR A 231 2.69 -12.26 8.60
N PHE A 232 2.46 -12.77 7.40
CA PHE A 232 2.80 -14.12 7.00
C PHE A 232 3.81 -14.09 5.85
N LEU A 233 4.83 -14.94 5.93
CA LEU A 233 5.68 -15.28 4.80
C LEU A 233 5.31 -16.67 4.30
N ALA A 234 4.83 -16.77 3.07
CA ALA A 234 4.49 -18.03 2.43
C ALA A 234 5.41 -18.31 1.26
N ARG A 235 5.76 -19.58 1.05
CA ARG A 235 6.43 -20.01 -0.17
C ARG A 235 6.04 -21.42 -0.52
N ARG A 236 6.01 -21.76 -1.81
CA ARG A 236 5.98 -23.16 -2.19
C ARG A 236 7.27 -23.87 -1.81
N LEU A 237 7.15 -25.17 -1.57
CA LEU A 237 8.30 -25.98 -1.17
C LEU A 237 9.33 -26.17 -2.28
N ASP A 238 8.93 -26.04 -3.54
CA ASP A 238 9.75 -26.15 -4.74
C ASP A 238 10.25 -24.80 -5.29
N GLU A 239 9.88 -23.69 -4.65
CA GLU A 239 10.23 -22.34 -5.09
C GLU A 239 11.27 -21.69 -4.17
N SER A 240 12.04 -20.76 -4.74
CA SER A 240 13.08 -20.02 -4.00
C SER A 240 12.59 -18.74 -3.35
N HIS A 241 11.47 -18.19 -3.80
CA HIS A 241 10.94 -16.89 -3.38
C HIS A 241 9.79 -17.07 -2.38
N ALA A 242 9.60 -16.09 -1.50
CA ALA A 242 8.51 -16.06 -0.54
C ALA A 242 7.64 -14.81 -0.77
N THR A 243 6.35 -14.97 -0.57
CA THR A 243 5.32 -13.94 -0.61
C THR A 243 5.06 -13.45 0.81
N LYS A 244 5.03 -12.14 1.01
CA LYS A 244 4.69 -11.51 2.29
C LYS A 244 3.26 -11.01 2.25
N SER A 245 2.45 -11.39 3.22
CA SER A 245 1.10 -10.85 3.39
C SER A 245 1.14 -9.42 3.94
N SER A 246 0.03 -8.70 3.83
CA SER A 246 -0.17 -7.48 4.60
C SER A 246 -0.19 -7.74 6.12
N GLN A 247 -0.07 -6.66 6.90
CA GLN A 247 -0.23 -6.73 8.34
C GLN A 247 -1.71 -6.74 8.73
N VAL A 248 -2.06 -7.53 9.75
CA VAL A 248 -3.39 -7.50 10.37
C VAL A 248 -3.29 -7.08 11.83
N SER A 249 -3.94 -5.96 12.17
CA SER A 249 -4.09 -5.52 13.56
C SER A 249 -5.23 -6.30 14.24
N VAL A 250 -4.93 -6.80 15.44
CA VAL A 250 -5.88 -7.56 16.28
C VAL A 250 -6.50 -6.73 17.43
N GLU A 251 -6.20 -5.42 17.49
CA GLU A 251 -6.59 -4.49 18.56
C GLU A 251 -8.10 -4.53 18.89
N SER A 252 -8.96 -4.60 17.87
CA SER A 252 -10.41 -4.45 18.03
C SER A 252 -11.12 -5.66 18.66
N ALA A 253 -10.50 -6.84 18.69
CA ALA A 253 -11.13 -8.08 19.19
C ALA A 253 -10.97 -8.24 20.71
N LEU A 254 -10.01 -7.54 21.33
CA LEU A 254 -9.64 -7.68 22.74
C LEU A 254 -10.69 -7.16 23.73
N VAL A 255 -11.17 -5.93 23.50
CA VAL A 255 -11.96 -5.19 24.50
C VAL A 255 -13.31 -5.85 24.77
N SER A 256 -13.81 -6.61 23.80
CA SER A 256 -15.10 -7.32 23.88
C SER A 256 -14.95 -8.75 24.42
N ALA A 257 -13.88 -9.46 24.07
CA ALA A 257 -13.69 -10.87 24.43
C ALA A 257 -13.24 -11.06 25.90
N LEU A 258 -12.38 -10.17 26.40
CA LEU A 258 -11.85 -10.23 27.77
C LEU A 258 -12.89 -9.99 28.87
N LYS A 259 -14.09 -9.49 28.53
CA LYS A 259 -15.07 -9.13 29.55
C LYS A 259 -15.94 -10.29 30.02
N ASN A 260 -16.16 -11.38 29.27
CA ASN A 260 -17.19 -12.38 29.62
C ASN A 260 -17.15 -13.77 28.93
N SER A 261 -16.02 -14.33 28.47
CA SER A 261 -16.08 -15.52 27.59
C SER A 261 -15.01 -16.59 27.84
N ASP A 262 -15.43 -17.83 28.09
CA ASP A 262 -14.63 -19.08 28.02
C ASP A 262 -14.15 -19.42 26.58
N THR A 263 -14.58 -18.62 25.59
CA THR A 263 -14.20 -18.77 24.19
C THR A 263 -12.96 -17.92 23.89
N PRO A 264 -11.90 -18.48 23.29
CA PRO A 264 -10.72 -17.72 22.91
C PRO A 264 -11.06 -16.60 21.92
N PRO A 265 -10.37 -15.45 21.99
CA PRO A 265 -10.58 -14.35 21.05
C PRO A 265 -10.26 -14.80 19.62
N THR A 266 -11.09 -14.36 18.68
CA THR A 266 -10.92 -14.63 17.25
C THR A 266 -11.07 -13.35 16.44
N LYS A 267 -10.26 -13.19 15.40
CA LYS A 267 -10.33 -12.10 14.43
C LYS A 267 -10.63 -12.68 13.05
N GLU A 268 -11.75 -12.30 12.46
CA GLU A 268 -12.00 -12.53 11.03
C GLU A 268 -11.15 -11.55 10.22
N THR A 269 -10.62 -12.01 9.10
CA THR A 269 -9.77 -11.25 8.18
C THR A 269 -9.89 -11.86 6.78
N ASP A 270 -9.36 -11.20 5.76
CA ASP A 270 -9.25 -11.73 4.40
C ASP A 270 -7.83 -11.40 3.92
N LEU A 271 -6.86 -12.03 4.58
CA LEU A 271 -5.46 -11.70 4.39
C LEU A 271 -4.85 -12.61 3.33
N PHE A 272 -4.50 -12.04 2.17
CA PHE A 272 -3.86 -12.76 1.09
C PHE A 272 -2.53 -13.36 1.52
N ILE A 273 -2.29 -14.61 1.11
CA ILE A 273 -1.05 -15.35 1.40
C ILE A 273 -0.32 -15.77 0.14
N TYR A 274 -1.04 -16.26 -0.88
CA TYR A 274 -0.42 -16.88 -2.06
C TYR A 274 -1.37 -16.94 -3.26
N ASP A 275 -0.83 -16.77 -4.46
CA ASP A 275 -1.49 -16.79 -5.77
C ASP A 275 -1.73 -18.22 -6.29
N GLY A 276 -2.45 -19.01 -5.51
CA GLY A 276 -2.85 -20.34 -5.94
C GLY A 276 -3.57 -21.14 -4.86
N PRO A 277 -4.31 -22.18 -5.24
CA PRO A 277 -5.00 -23.03 -4.28
C PRO A 277 -4.01 -23.95 -3.56
N VAL A 278 -4.09 -23.99 -2.23
CA VAL A 278 -3.35 -24.98 -1.44
C VAL A 278 -3.91 -26.37 -1.64
N SER A 279 -3.02 -27.35 -1.87
CA SER A 279 -3.38 -28.75 -2.07
C SER A 279 -2.24 -29.69 -1.68
N GLY A 280 -2.51 -31.00 -1.65
CA GLY A 280 -1.50 -32.02 -1.36
C GLY A 280 -0.30 -31.96 -2.31
N SER A 281 -0.51 -31.52 -3.55
CA SER A 281 0.52 -31.32 -4.57
C SER A 281 1.05 -29.87 -4.64
N ASN A 282 0.32 -28.90 -4.08
CA ASN A 282 0.72 -27.48 -4.02
C ASN A 282 0.81 -27.03 -2.56
N LYS A 283 1.89 -27.44 -1.89
CA LYS A 283 2.09 -27.17 -0.46
C LYS A 283 2.78 -25.84 -0.24
N LEU A 284 2.28 -25.08 0.73
CA LEU A 284 2.92 -23.84 1.18
C LEU A 284 3.59 -24.04 2.53
N LYS A 285 4.81 -23.52 2.67
CA LYS A 285 5.41 -23.26 3.97
C LYS A 285 5.05 -21.83 4.36
N VAL A 286 4.23 -21.69 5.39
CA VAL A 286 3.75 -20.40 5.90
C VAL A 286 4.39 -20.14 7.25
N ARG A 287 5.02 -18.98 7.41
CA ARG A 287 5.64 -18.52 8.66
C ARG A 287 4.89 -17.28 9.16
N MET A 288 4.62 -17.22 10.46
CA MET A 288 3.92 -16.09 11.08
C MET A 288 4.90 -15.25 11.90
N TYR A 289 4.79 -13.93 11.75
CA TYR A 289 5.59 -12.95 12.48
C TYR A 289 4.68 -11.98 13.20
N GLU A 290 5.08 -11.56 14.40
CA GLU A 290 4.55 -10.37 15.06
C GLU A 290 5.42 -9.17 14.67
N ALA A 291 4.78 -8.14 14.13
CA ALA A 291 5.37 -6.83 13.96
C ALA A 291 5.14 -6.04 15.26
N ASP A 292 6.23 -5.69 15.93
CA ASP A 292 6.25 -5.08 17.25
C ASP A 292 6.11 -3.54 17.26
N GLY A 293 5.85 -2.93 16.10
CA GLY A 293 5.48 -1.52 16.00
C GLY A 293 6.58 -0.51 16.34
N GLY A 294 7.86 -0.90 16.45
CA GLY A 294 8.99 0.01 16.22
C GLY A 294 10.12 0.07 17.25
N GLY A 295 11.28 0.52 16.75
CA GLY A 295 12.39 1.10 17.50
C GLY A 295 13.70 0.32 17.44
N THR A 296 13.72 -0.88 18.00
CA THR A 296 14.95 -1.71 18.11
C THR A 296 14.69 -3.22 18.27
N GLY A 297 13.43 -3.67 18.24
CA GLY A 297 13.07 -5.08 18.35
C GLY A 297 13.00 -5.74 16.97
N GLY A 298 13.39 -7.00 16.88
CA GLY A 298 13.21 -7.79 15.67
C GLY A 298 11.85 -8.47 15.73
N ASP A 299 11.18 -8.61 14.58
CA ASP A 299 9.91 -9.33 14.49
C ASP A 299 10.00 -10.70 15.17
N ASP A 300 9.12 -10.95 16.14
CA ASP A 300 9.09 -12.22 16.85
C ASP A 300 8.56 -13.31 15.89
N ASP A 301 9.35 -14.37 15.72
CA ASP A 301 9.03 -15.51 14.85
C ASP A 301 8.19 -16.52 15.63
N TYR A 302 6.91 -16.62 15.27
CA TYR A 302 5.96 -17.56 15.87
C TYR A 302 6.03 -18.96 15.25
N GLY A 303 7.01 -19.20 14.38
CA GLY A 303 7.24 -20.46 13.71
C GLY A 303 6.53 -20.56 12.37
N TYR A 304 6.57 -21.76 11.81
CA TYR A 304 5.97 -22.06 10.52
C TYR A 304 5.12 -23.33 10.57
N PHE A 305 4.20 -23.41 9.62
CA PHE A 305 3.37 -24.57 9.37
C PHE A 305 3.37 -24.88 7.86
N ILE A 306 3.02 -26.13 7.52
CA ILE A 306 2.87 -26.57 6.13
C ILE A 306 1.38 -26.66 5.84
N VAL A 307 0.95 -25.90 4.85
CA VAL A 307 -0.42 -25.88 4.35
C VAL A 307 -0.49 -26.78 3.13
N ASP A 308 -1.33 -27.80 3.21
CA ASP A 308 -1.56 -28.74 2.10
C ASP A 308 -3.04 -28.96 1.78
N LYS A 309 -3.92 -28.17 2.41
CA LYS A 309 -5.36 -28.05 2.12
C LYS A 309 -5.95 -26.84 2.85
N PRO A 310 -7.15 -26.36 2.48
CA PRO A 310 -7.91 -25.44 3.32
C PRO A 310 -8.19 -26.04 4.71
N GLY A 311 -8.24 -25.18 5.74
CA GLY A 311 -8.56 -25.58 7.12
C GLY A 311 -7.78 -24.82 8.18
N ASP A 312 -7.84 -25.33 9.41
CA ASP A 312 -7.22 -24.72 10.58
C ASP A 312 -5.78 -25.24 10.78
N TYR A 313 -4.85 -24.33 10.98
CA TYR A 313 -3.43 -24.59 11.19
C TYR A 313 -2.94 -23.97 12.49
N ASP A 314 -2.17 -24.74 13.25
CA ASP A 314 -1.48 -24.26 14.45
C ASP A 314 -0.06 -23.82 14.06
N THR A 315 0.37 -22.63 14.49
CA THR A 315 1.71 -22.12 14.22
C THR A 315 2.82 -22.92 14.91
N SER A 316 2.47 -23.83 15.82
CA SER A 316 3.42 -24.62 16.61
C SER A 316 3.81 -25.96 15.97
N LYS A 317 4.91 -26.01 15.20
CA LYS A 317 5.70 -27.24 15.03
C LYS A 317 7.19 -26.97 14.96
N ASN A 318 7.86 -26.90 16.13
CA ASN A 318 9.09 -27.65 16.42
C ASN A 318 9.78 -27.39 17.77
N GLN A 319 9.17 -26.70 18.75
CA GLN A 319 9.83 -26.54 20.06
C GLN A 319 9.01 -27.11 21.21
N THR A 320 9.71 -27.87 22.05
CA THR A 320 9.33 -28.37 23.36
C THR A 320 8.67 -27.28 24.19
N GLU A 321 7.41 -27.52 24.56
CA GLU A 321 6.62 -26.95 25.67
C GLU A 321 6.75 -25.43 25.96
N ASN A 322 5.61 -24.72 25.84
CA ASN A 322 5.27 -23.38 26.38
C ASN A 322 5.29 -22.13 25.45
N PHE A 323 5.23 -22.27 24.12
CA PHE A 323 5.00 -21.12 23.23
C PHE A 323 3.50 -20.93 22.86
N PRO A 324 3.05 -19.70 22.58
CA PRO A 324 1.69 -19.41 22.11
C PRO A 324 1.31 -20.17 20.84
N LYS A 325 0.01 -20.46 20.73
CA LYS A 325 -0.58 -21.23 19.62
C LYS A 325 -1.62 -20.40 18.89
N ALA A 326 -1.22 -19.70 17.83
CA ALA A 326 -2.19 -19.12 16.92
C ALA A 326 -2.79 -20.24 16.04
N THR A 327 -4.11 -20.28 15.99
CA THR A 327 -4.87 -21.08 15.02
C THR A 327 -5.28 -20.17 13.86
N VAL A 328 -4.82 -20.51 12.66
CA VAL A 328 -5.04 -19.77 11.43
C VAL A 328 -5.94 -20.60 10.53
N ARG A 329 -7.07 -20.07 10.08
CA ARG A 329 -7.91 -20.70 9.07
C ARG A 329 -7.52 -20.21 7.69
N LEU A 330 -7.26 -21.14 6.78
CA LEU A 330 -6.99 -20.87 5.38
C LEU A 330 -8.11 -21.38 4.49
N ASP A 331 -8.56 -20.56 3.56
CA ASP A 331 -9.54 -20.92 2.53
C ASP A 331 -8.99 -20.57 1.14
N ASN A 332 -9.37 -21.35 0.12
CA ASN A 332 -9.16 -20.98 -1.28
C ASN A 332 -10.38 -20.14 -1.69
N GLN A 333 -10.16 -18.91 -2.15
CA GLN A 333 -11.21 -18.05 -2.71
C GLN A 333 -11.00 -17.87 -4.20
#